data_AF-A0ABD5LU33-F1
#
_entry.id   AF-A0ABD5LU33-F1
#
_cell.length_a   1.000
_cell.length_b   1.000
_cell.length_c   1.000
_cell.angle_alpha   90.00
_cell.angle_beta   90.00
_cell.angle_gamma   90.00
#
_symmetry.space_group_name_H-M   'P 1'
#
loop_
_entity.id
_entity.type
_entity.pdbx_description
1 polymer ?
#
loop_
_entity_poly.entity_id
_entity_poly.type
_entity_poly.pdbx_seq_one_letter_code
_entity_poly.pdbx_strand_id
1 'polypeptide(L)'
;MGTILTPWMLELIVLPGPSQEWPRRKIGERIALALPCGQVKFVVGELANGAQYLACSLMSPLDRHLQGEQAVELAENSAKMALSLPVQTQSVTEVDLSRRSLFRGQLRS
;
A
#
# COMPACT_ATOMS: atom_id res chain seq x y z
N MET A 1 -4.64 -5.63 2.12
CA MET A 1 -4.13 -4.38 2.71
C MET A 1 -5.06 -3.27 2.31
N GLY A 2 -5.29 -2.29 3.18
CA GLY A 2 -6.15 -1.14 2.91
C GLY A 2 -5.73 0.04 3.77
N THR A 3 -6.44 1.16 3.63
CA THR A 3 -6.16 2.37 4.40
C THR A 3 -7.35 2.75 5.26
N ILE A 4 -7.08 3.26 6.45
CA ILE A 4 -8.07 3.87 7.33
C ILE A 4 -7.76 5.36 7.40
N LEU A 5 -8.77 6.18 7.09
CA LEU A 5 -8.70 7.62 7.23
C LEU A 5 -9.72 8.07 8.27
N THR A 6 -9.27 8.89 9.21
CA THR A 6 -10.11 9.65 10.15
C THR A 6 -9.79 11.13 10.01
N PRO A 7 -10.54 12.06 10.62
CA PRO A 7 -10.18 13.49 10.59
C PRO A 7 -8.80 13.83 11.18
N TRP A 8 -8.20 12.94 11.99
CA TRP A 8 -6.94 13.19 12.68
C TRP A 8 -5.76 12.36 12.15
N MET A 9 -5.99 11.33 11.33
CA MET A 9 -4.91 10.46 10.84
C MET A 9 -5.27 9.67 9.57
N LEU A 10 -4.24 9.28 8.84
CA LEU A 10 -4.28 8.30 7.77
C LEU A 10 -3.30 7.17 8.07
N GLU A 11 -3.79 5.93 8.04
CA GLU A 11 -3.01 4.72 8.31
C GLU A 11 -3.17 3.67 7.21
N LEU A 12 -2.10 2.93 6.96
CA LEU A 12 -2.09 1.71 6.17
C LEU A 12 -2.26 0.50 7.10
N ILE A 13 -3.22 -0.37 6.79
CA ILE A 13 -3.60 -1.53 7.59
C ILE A 13 -3.42 -2.83 6.81
N VAL A 14 -2.77 -3.81 7.44
CA VAL A 14 -2.69 -5.18 6.96
C VAL A 14 -3.39 -6.10 7.95
N LEU A 15 -4.29 -6.92 7.42
CA LEU A 15 -4.98 -8.00 8.12
C LEU A 15 -4.43 -9.34 7.62
N PRO A 16 -4.54 -10.42 8.42
CA PRO A 16 -4.25 -11.76 7.95
C PRO A 16 -5.09 -12.10 6.71
N GLY A 17 -4.50 -12.86 5.79
CA GLY A 17 -5.22 -13.39 4.63
C GLY A 17 -6.33 -14.37 5.03
N PRO A 18 -7.24 -14.71 4.10
CA PRO A 18 -8.27 -15.70 4.37
C PRO A 18 -7.61 -17.04 4.75
N SER A 19 -8.09 -17.63 5.86
CA SER A 19 -7.55 -18.87 6.45
C SER A 19 -6.09 -18.80 6.91
N GLN A 20 -5.49 -17.61 7.00
CA GLN A 20 -4.16 -17.42 7.54
C GLN A 20 -4.25 -17.11 9.04
N GLU A 21 -3.53 -17.89 9.84
CA GLU A 21 -3.31 -17.57 11.25
C GLU A 21 -1.90 -16.98 11.40
N TRP A 22 -1.82 -15.77 11.97
CA TRP A 22 -0.53 -15.18 12.31
C TRP A 22 -0.06 -15.65 13.68
N PRO A 23 1.25 -15.89 13.87
CA PRO A 23 1.78 -16.12 15.20
C PRO A 23 1.50 -14.90 16.07
N ARG A 24 1.11 -15.14 17.33
CA ARG A 24 0.81 -14.06 18.26
C ARG A 24 2.08 -13.28 18.59
N ARG A 25 2.02 -11.97 18.42
CA ARG A 25 3.13 -11.04 18.68
C ARG A 25 2.79 -10.05 19.77
N LYS A 26 3.80 -9.35 20.28
CA LYS A 26 3.59 -8.36 21.32
C LYS A 26 2.94 -7.11 20.70
N ILE A 27 1.87 -6.60 21.29
CA ILE A 27 1.26 -5.33 20.87
C ILE A 27 2.31 -4.21 20.97
N GLY A 28 2.40 -3.36 19.94
CA GLY A 28 3.41 -2.32 19.83
C GLY A 28 4.75 -2.76 19.22
N GLU A 29 4.94 -4.06 18.98
CA GLU A 29 6.10 -4.58 18.25
C GLU A 29 6.12 -4.06 16.81
N ARG A 30 7.31 -3.83 16.24
CA ARG A 30 7.47 -3.34 14.87
C ARG A 30 7.90 -4.46 13.93
N ILE A 31 7.17 -4.61 12.83
CA ILE A 31 7.44 -5.60 11.78
C ILE A 31 7.69 -4.88 10.46
N ALA A 32 8.79 -5.20 9.80
CA ALA A 32 9.04 -4.73 8.44
C ALA A 32 8.39 -5.70 7.44
N LEU A 33 7.57 -5.17 6.54
CA LEU A 33 7.05 -5.91 5.39
C LEU A 33 7.71 -5.38 4.11
N ALA A 34 8.14 -6.29 3.25
CA ALA A 34 8.59 -5.95 1.91
C ALA A 34 7.35 -5.65 1.06
N LEU A 35 7.16 -4.38 0.72
CA LEU A 35 6.15 -3.95 -0.24
C LEU A 35 6.81 -3.56 -1.56
N PRO A 36 6.05 -3.49 -2.66
CA PRO A 36 6.56 -2.99 -3.93
C PRO A 36 7.21 -1.60 -3.81
N CYS A 37 6.69 -0.70 -2.98
CA CYS A 37 7.31 0.60 -2.73
C CYS A 37 8.59 0.57 -1.84
N GLY A 38 8.96 -0.59 -1.30
CA GLY A 38 10.12 -0.77 -0.40
C GLY A 38 9.76 -1.44 0.93
N GLN A 39 10.70 -1.41 1.88
CA GLN A 39 10.48 -1.94 3.23
C GLN A 39 9.66 -0.96 4.07
N VAL A 40 8.47 -1.36 4.48
CA VAL A 40 7.58 -0.53 5.29
C VAL A 40 7.44 -1.15 6.68
N LYS A 41 7.64 -0.33 7.73
CA LYS A 41 7.52 -0.75 9.12
C LYS A 41 6.09 -0.56 9.61
N PHE A 42 5.49 -1.64 10.07
CA PHE A 42 4.18 -1.65 10.71
C PHE A 42 4.33 -1.92 12.20
N VAL A 43 3.36 -1.47 12.98
CA VAL A 43 3.20 -1.72 14.40
C VAL A 43 2.09 -2.74 14.60
N VAL A 44 2.31 -3.72 15.47
CA VAL A 44 1.30 -4.71 15.84
C VAL A 44 0.22 -4.05 16.71
N GLY A 45 -1.01 -4.06 16.22
CA GLY A 45 -2.22 -3.72 16.97
C GLY A 45 -3.06 -4.96 17.25
N GLU A 46 -4.04 -4.81 18.14
CA GLU A 46 -5.02 -5.86 18.45
C GLU A 46 -6.43 -5.25 18.43
N LEU A 47 -7.36 -5.95 17.80
CA LEU A 47 -8.79 -5.61 17.79
C LEU A 47 -9.46 -6.14 19.07
N ALA A 48 -10.64 -5.63 19.41
CA ALA A 48 -11.38 -6.05 20.61
C ALA A 48 -11.72 -7.56 20.65
N ASN A 49 -11.76 -8.22 19.50
CA ASN A 49 -11.97 -9.67 19.38
C ASN A 49 -10.66 -10.49 19.53
N GLY A 50 -9.54 -9.85 19.87
CA GLY A 50 -8.23 -10.49 20.02
C GLY A 50 -7.46 -10.72 18.72
N ALA A 51 -8.02 -10.37 17.56
CA ALA A 51 -7.32 -10.50 16.28
C ALA A 51 -6.23 -9.42 16.13
N GLN A 52 -5.04 -9.83 15.71
CA GLN A 52 -3.93 -8.91 15.50
C GLN A 52 -3.92 -8.35 14.08
N TYR A 53 -3.55 -7.08 13.98
CA TYR A 53 -3.38 -6.37 12.72
C TYR A 53 -2.06 -5.61 12.72
N LEU A 54 -1.64 -5.17 11.54
CA LEU A 54 -0.45 -4.35 11.37
C LEU A 54 -0.85 -2.97 10.87
N ALA A 55 -0.38 -1.92 11.55
CA ALA A 55 -0.68 -0.53 11.21
C ALA A 55 0.59 0.28 10.94
N CYS A 56 0.55 1.12 9.92
CA CYS A 56 1.60 2.08 9.62
C CYS A 56 0.98 3.47 9.45
N SER A 57 1.33 4.40 10.34
CA SER A 57 0.88 5.78 10.22
C SER A 57 1.55 6.45 9.03
N LEU A 58 0.74 6.95 8.10
CA LEU A 58 1.21 7.64 6.90
C LEU A 58 1.24 9.15 7.11
N MET A 59 0.19 9.70 7.75
CA MET A 59 0.08 11.15 7.94
C MET A 59 -0.74 11.49 9.18
N SER A 60 -0.25 12.44 9.97
CA SER A 60 -0.97 13.11 11.06
C SER A 60 -0.32 14.47 11.37
N PRO A 61 -1.10 15.52 11.67
CA PRO A 61 -2.56 15.62 11.51
C PRO A 61 -2.96 15.72 10.03
N LEU A 62 -4.22 15.41 9.72
CA LEU A 62 -4.80 15.66 8.40
C LEU A 62 -5.24 17.12 8.26
N ASP A 63 -5.32 17.60 7.01
CA ASP A 63 -5.83 18.94 6.74
C ASP A 63 -7.29 19.05 7.20
N ARG A 64 -7.57 20.03 8.06
CA ARG A 64 -8.93 20.34 8.55
C ARG A 64 -9.90 20.74 7.44
N HIS A 65 -9.40 21.14 6.28
CA HIS A 65 -10.19 21.53 5.12
C HIS A 65 -10.44 20.37 4.13
N LEU A 66 -9.88 19.18 4.40
CA LEU A 66 -10.04 17.99 3.56
C LEU A 66 -11.50 17.57 3.49
N GLN A 67 -12.06 17.57 2.29
CA GLN A 67 -13.46 17.17 2.05
C GLN A 67 -13.59 15.67 1.79
N GLY A 68 -14.81 15.14 1.89
CA GLY A 68 -15.07 13.70 1.81
C GLY A 68 -14.51 13.02 0.56
N GLU A 69 -14.72 13.58 -0.63
CA GLU A 69 -14.21 13.01 -1.89
C GLU A 69 -12.68 13.00 -1.93
N GLN A 70 -12.04 14.10 -1.53
CA GLN A 70 -10.58 14.21 -1.44
C GLN A 70 -9.99 13.23 -0.42
N ALA A 71 -10.70 13.01 0.69
CA ALA A 71 -10.29 12.05 1.70
C ALA A 71 -10.33 10.61 1.15
N VAL A 72 -11.39 10.25 0.43
CA VAL A 72 -11.50 8.94 -0.24
C VAL A 72 -10.37 8.78 -1.27
N GLU A 73 -10.16 9.78 -2.12
CA GLU A 73 -9.10 9.76 -3.13
C GLU A 73 -7.70 9.62 -2.49
N LEU A 74 -7.43 10.36 -1.42
CA LEU A 74 -6.18 10.30 -0.67
C LEU A 74 -5.93 8.91 -0.07
N ALA A 75 -6.96 8.30 0.52
CA ALA A 75 -6.90 6.96 1.07
C ALA A 75 -6.60 5.92 -0.02
N GLU A 76 -7.35 5.95 -1.13
CA GLU A 76 -7.12 5.06 -2.26
C GLU A 76 -5.73 5.22 -2.87
N ASN A 77 -5.28 6.45 -3.10
CA ASN A 77 -3.97 6.73 -3.69
C ASN A 77 -2.84 6.27 -2.77
N SER A 78 -3.02 6.37 -1.46
CA SER A 78 -2.06 5.85 -0.48
C SER A 78 -1.97 4.32 -0.52
N ALA A 79 -3.10 3.62 -0.62
CA ALA A 79 -3.13 2.17 -0.79
C ALA A 79 -2.49 1.75 -2.14
N LYS A 80 -2.83 2.45 -3.24
CA LYS A 80 -2.24 2.25 -4.56
C LYS A 80 -0.73 2.42 -4.49
N MET A 81 -0.23 3.52 -3.94
CA MET A 81 1.21 3.79 -3.81
C MET A 81 1.95 2.71 -3.02
N ALA A 82 1.37 2.21 -1.92
CA ALA A 82 1.96 1.15 -1.13
C ALA A 82 2.05 -0.19 -1.90
N LEU A 83 1.15 -0.41 -2.86
CA LEU A 83 1.09 -1.61 -3.70
C LEU A 83 1.77 -1.43 -5.08
N SER A 84 2.09 -0.19 -5.46
CA SER A 84 2.72 0.13 -6.73
C SER A 84 4.17 -0.35 -6.73
N LEU A 85 4.54 -1.04 -7.81
CA LEU A 85 5.94 -1.33 -8.11
C LEU A 85 6.77 -0.05 -8.02
N PRO A 86 7.99 -0.12 -7.47
CA PRO A 86 8.81 1.05 -7.35
C PRO A 86 9.16 1.47 -8.78
N VAL A 87 8.64 2.62 -9.22
CA VAL A 87 9.08 3.22 -10.48
C VAL A 87 10.50 3.67 -10.24
N GLN A 88 11.47 2.91 -10.76
CA GLN A 88 12.80 3.47 -10.96
C GLN A 88 12.61 4.65 -11.91
N THR A 89 12.78 5.88 -11.41
CA THR A 89 12.87 7.06 -12.27
C THR A 89 14.19 6.97 -13.03
N GLN A 90 14.21 6.14 -14.06
CA GLN A 90 15.15 6.26 -15.15
C GLN A 90 14.65 7.42 -16.03
N SER A 91 15.55 8.35 -16.30
CA SER A 91 15.35 9.50 -17.18
C SER A 91 14.66 9.09 -18.48
N VAL A 92 13.63 9.87 -18.84
CA VAL A 92 12.86 9.87 -20.10
C VAL A 92 13.38 8.92 -21.17
N THR A 93 12.62 7.88 -21.45
CA THR A 93 12.59 7.29 -22.79
C THR A 93 11.12 7.13 -23.15
N GLU A 94 10.71 7.74 -24.27
CA GLU A 94 9.33 7.73 -24.75
C GLU A 94 8.78 6.30 -24.79
N VAL A 95 7.66 6.08 -24.11
CA VAL A 95 6.94 4.81 -24.17
C VAL A 95 5.97 4.89 -25.34
N ASP A 96 6.24 4.12 -26.39
CA ASP A 96 5.30 3.90 -27.50
C ASP A 96 4.04 3.18 -26.98
N LEU A 97 2.91 3.88 -26.98
CA LEU A 97 1.61 3.38 -26.52
C LEU A 97 0.87 2.54 -27.58
N SER A 98 1.50 2.20 -28.70
CA SER A 98 0.88 1.41 -29.76
C SER A 98 0.65 -0.04 -29.33
N ARG A 99 -0.63 -0.40 -29.15
CA ARG A 99 -1.09 -1.79 -28.90
C ARG A 99 -1.06 -2.68 -30.15
N ARG A 100 -0.56 -2.19 -31.30
CA ARG A 100 -0.56 -2.90 -32.61
C ARG A 100 0.81 -3.49 -32.99
N SER A 101 1.70 -3.71 -32.04
CA SER A 101 3.04 -4.27 -32.27
C SER A 101 3.14 -5.78 -32.05
N LEU A 102 2.02 -6.50 -32.08
CA LEU A 102 2.05 -7.97 -32.08
C LEU A 102 2.44 -8.48 -33.47
N PHE A 103 3.36 -9.46 -33.51
CA PHE A 103 3.95 -10.13 -34.70
C PHE A 103 5.21 -9.53 -35.35
N ARG A 104 6.11 -8.90 -34.59
CA ARG A 104 7.51 -8.65 -35.05
C ARG A 104 8.53 -9.69 -34.56
N GLY A 105 8.09 -10.91 -34.25
CA GLY A 105 9.00 -12.04 -34.05
C GLY A 105 9.33 -12.70 -35.39
N GLN A 106 10.50 -12.42 -35.95
CA GLN A 106 11.10 -13.29 -36.97
C GLN A 106 11.63 -14.55 -36.26
N LEU A 107 11.00 -15.70 -36.49
CA LEU A 107 11.62 -17.00 -36.24
C LEU A 107 12.74 -17.16 -37.29
N ARG A 108 14.00 -17.02 -36.85
CA ARG A 108 15.15 -17.46 -37.64
C ARG A 108 15.30 -18.98 -37.46
N SER A 109 15.24 -19.68 -38.59
CA SER A 109 15.68 -21.08 -38.73
C SER A 109 17.20 -21.21 -38.57
#